data_AF-A0A167V529-F1
#
_entry.id   AF-A0A167V529-F1
#
_cell.length_a   1.000
_cell.length_b   1.000
_cell.length_c   1.000
_cell.angle_alpha   90.00
_cell.angle_beta   90.00
_cell.angle_gamma   90.00
#
_symmetry.space_group_name_H-M   'P 1'
#
loop_
_entity.id
_entity.type
_entity.pdbx_description
1 polymer ?
#
loop_
_entity_poly.entity_id
_entity_poly.type
_entity_poly.pdbx_seq_one_letter_code
_entity_poly.pdbx_strand_id
1 'polypeptide(L)'
;MEIQKMISEMVDTLPPPPHKMQVGQYYSHLYYKDKSKGIQDYVDKHWPAEAKKPVLPGQKKPRRLDYGNKVTSMFLKRETKEFQAQLEKDRDEKFSQDMKEYNEKLEGMDKSPQTAEDYHMSLANSAAFLQPLADLAAKRFGAAVSILMVLPIGTNDGKVEMCIPKLLPPSPSVHSGTTKALNPLAWHQYDELGFQAVQDSFVNFGHEVFPKSIREGRALNTTAKAQEDETDAPLAFVGPDIDSSTHIIPAAPFQDLEDAASAFIAPDTNPANSIPPTAPFTELDADLHT
;
A
#
# COMPACT_ATOMS: atom_id res chain seq x y z
N MET A 1 -0.63 -26.27 -2.32
CA MET A 1 -0.13 -25.40 -3.41
C MET A 1 -0.70 -23.98 -3.38
N GLU A 2 -1.87 -23.71 -2.79
CA GLU A 2 -2.46 -22.35 -2.78
C GLU A 2 -1.68 -21.33 -1.91
N ILE A 3 -1.11 -21.75 -0.77
CA ILE A 3 -0.30 -20.87 0.10
C ILE A 3 1.00 -20.43 -0.59
N GLN A 4 1.66 -21.33 -1.33
CA GLN A 4 2.84 -20.97 -2.13
C GLN A 4 2.50 -19.97 -3.22
N LYS A 5 1.32 -20.10 -3.85
CA LYS A 5 0.84 -19.14 -4.83
C LYS A 5 0.56 -17.77 -4.17
N MET A 6 -0.05 -17.73 -2.99
CA MET A 6 -0.26 -16.50 -2.22
C MET A 6 1.06 -15.82 -1.81
N ILE A 7 2.03 -16.58 -1.31
CA ILE A 7 3.35 -16.04 -0.98
C ILE A 7 4.04 -15.52 -2.24
N SER A 8 3.91 -16.22 -3.38
CA SER A 8 4.42 -15.74 -4.66
C SER A 8 3.71 -14.46 -5.14
N GLU A 9 2.40 -14.34 -4.95
CA GLU A 9 1.63 -13.11 -5.26
C GLU A 9 1.98 -11.95 -4.29
N MET A 10 2.40 -12.25 -3.06
CA MET A 10 3.00 -11.25 -2.16
C MET A 10 4.42 -10.88 -2.57
N VAL A 11 5.21 -11.81 -3.09
CA VAL A 11 6.53 -11.55 -3.70
C VAL A 11 6.39 -10.71 -4.98
N ASP A 12 5.28 -10.82 -5.71
CA ASP A 12 4.96 -9.95 -6.86
C ASP A 12 4.69 -8.47 -6.45
N THR A 13 4.60 -8.17 -5.15
CA THR A 13 4.62 -6.78 -4.65
C THR A 13 6.04 -6.19 -4.59
N LEU A 14 7.07 -7.04 -4.71
CA LEU A 14 8.44 -6.58 -4.87
C LEU A 14 8.60 -5.97 -6.27
N PRO A 15 9.36 -4.88 -6.40
CA PRO A 15 9.67 -4.35 -7.72
C PRO A 15 10.31 -5.46 -8.57
N PRO A 16 9.89 -5.63 -9.84
CA PRO A 16 10.48 -6.64 -10.70
C PRO A 16 11.97 -6.37 -10.90
N PRO A 17 12.77 -7.40 -11.18
CA PRO A 17 14.20 -7.23 -11.42
C PRO A 17 14.44 -6.22 -12.55
N PRO A 18 15.44 -5.33 -12.41
CA PRO A 18 15.81 -4.40 -13.47
C PRO A 18 16.06 -5.15 -14.78
N HIS A 19 15.48 -4.66 -15.87
CA HIS A 19 15.69 -5.24 -17.19
C HIS A 19 16.81 -4.49 -17.93
N LYS A 20 17.71 -5.23 -18.59
CA LYS A 20 18.77 -4.64 -19.42
C LYS A 20 18.15 -3.90 -20.61
N MET A 21 18.23 -2.57 -20.60
CA MET A 21 17.70 -1.74 -21.69
C MET A 21 18.41 -2.03 -23.01
N GLN A 22 17.72 -1.87 -24.14
CA GLN A 22 18.40 -1.87 -25.44
C GLN A 22 19.19 -0.56 -25.64
N VAL A 23 20.28 -0.58 -26.43
CA VAL A 23 21.14 0.59 -26.65
C VAL A 23 20.34 1.79 -27.17
N GLY A 24 19.44 1.56 -28.14
CA GLY A 24 18.59 2.63 -28.69
C GLY A 24 17.64 3.23 -27.65
N GLN A 25 17.14 2.42 -26.71
CA GLN A 25 16.29 2.91 -25.61
C GLN A 25 17.11 3.71 -24.59
N TYR A 26 18.31 3.24 -24.27
CA TYR A 26 19.25 3.94 -23.38
C TYR A 26 19.68 5.29 -23.99
N TYR A 27 20.01 5.30 -25.29
CA TYR A 27 20.28 6.52 -26.06
C TYR A 27 19.10 7.49 -26.02
N SER A 28 17.88 7.00 -26.25
CA SER A 28 16.66 7.81 -26.18
C SER A 28 16.46 8.40 -24.79
N HIS A 29 16.70 7.61 -23.73
CA HIS A 29 16.51 8.06 -22.36
C HIS A 29 17.42 9.24 -22.01
N LEU A 30 18.68 9.21 -22.48
CA LEU A 30 19.66 10.27 -22.21
C LEU A 30 19.49 11.49 -23.12
N TYR A 31 19.25 11.28 -24.42
CA TYR A 31 19.44 12.32 -25.44
C TYR A 31 18.17 12.74 -26.18
N TYR A 32 17.02 12.13 -25.94
CA TYR A 32 15.80 12.49 -26.68
C TYR A 32 15.39 13.95 -26.45
N LYS A 33 15.46 14.42 -25.21
CA LYS A 33 15.16 15.81 -24.81
C LYS A 33 16.39 16.74 -24.91
N ASP A 34 17.55 16.21 -25.22
CA ASP A 34 18.76 17.00 -25.34
C ASP A 34 18.71 17.84 -26.62
N LYS A 35 18.63 19.16 -26.43
CA LYS A 35 18.58 20.13 -27.53
C LYS A 35 19.84 20.10 -28.39
N SER A 36 20.97 19.65 -27.85
CA SER A 36 22.22 19.54 -28.61
C SER A 36 22.14 18.45 -29.70
N LYS A 37 21.37 17.39 -29.46
CA LYS A 37 21.14 16.29 -30.41
C LYS A 37 19.93 16.55 -31.30
N GLY A 38 18.98 17.40 -30.87
CA GLY A 38 17.86 17.87 -31.69
C GLY A 38 16.85 16.79 -32.10
N ILE A 39 16.83 15.65 -31.40
CA ILE A 39 16.00 14.50 -31.74
C ILE A 39 14.51 14.84 -31.59
N GLN A 40 14.13 15.42 -30.46
CA GLN A 40 12.75 15.85 -30.21
C GLN A 40 12.29 16.91 -31.22
N ASP A 41 13.11 17.92 -31.51
CA ASP A 41 12.76 18.99 -32.46
C ASP A 41 12.54 18.41 -33.88
N TYR A 42 13.36 17.43 -34.27
CA TYR A 42 13.19 16.73 -35.53
C TYR A 42 11.87 15.93 -35.57
N VAL A 43 11.57 15.18 -34.50
CA VAL A 43 10.30 14.43 -34.39
C VAL A 43 9.11 15.39 -34.47
N ASP A 44 9.13 16.48 -33.73
CA ASP A 44 8.02 17.42 -33.61
C ASP A 44 7.76 18.16 -34.93
N LYS A 45 8.84 18.50 -35.65
CA LYS A 45 8.76 19.13 -36.97
C LYS A 45 8.22 18.19 -38.05
N HIS A 46 8.64 16.91 -38.05
CA HIS A 46 8.35 15.98 -39.14
C HIS A 46 7.13 15.07 -38.89
N TRP A 47 6.71 14.90 -37.64
CA TRP A 47 5.56 14.07 -37.27
C TRP A 47 4.24 14.49 -37.95
N PRO A 48 3.88 15.79 -38.05
CA PRO A 48 2.61 16.20 -38.68
C PRO A 48 2.50 15.78 -40.16
N ALA A 49 3.63 15.70 -40.87
CA ALA A 49 3.68 15.23 -42.25
C ALA A 49 3.56 13.70 -42.33
N GLU A 50 4.24 12.98 -41.43
CA GLU A 50 4.18 11.51 -41.37
C GLU A 50 2.79 11.00 -40.97
N ALA A 51 2.12 11.68 -40.02
CA ALA A 51 0.79 11.31 -39.52
C ALA A 51 -0.32 11.46 -40.57
N LYS A 52 -0.10 12.27 -41.61
CA LYS A 52 -1.05 12.52 -42.72
C LYS A 52 -0.87 11.55 -43.89
N LYS A 53 0.16 10.71 -43.90
CA LYS A 53 0.40 9.77 -45.00
C LYS A 53 -0.75 8.75 -45.10
N PRO A 54 -1.23 8.46 -46.32
CA PRO A 54 -2.29 7.47 -46.51
C PRO A 54 -1.76 6.09 -46.07
N VAL A 55 -2.53 5.44 -45.20
CA VAL A 55 -2.20 4.10 -44.69
C VAL A 55 -2.71 3.08 -45.70
N LEU A 56 -1.82 2.22 -46.19
CA LEU A 56 -2.17 1.12 -47.08
C LEU A 56 -3.14 0.14 -46.38
N PRO A 57 -4.06 -0.49 -47.12
CA PRO A 57 -4.98 -1.46 -46.53
C PRO A 57 -4.20 -2.59 -45.83
N GLY A 58 -4.46 -2.78 -44.53
CA GLY A 58 -3.79 -3.77 -43.68
C GLY A 58 -2.67 -3.23 -42.78
N GLN A 59 -2.23 -1.97 -42.94
CA GLN A 59 -1.26 -1.36 -42.04
C GLN A 59 -1.92 -0.61 -40.88
N LYS A 60 -1.30 -0.66 -39.69
CA LYS A 60 -1.72 0.16 -38.55
C LYS A 60 -1.25 1.59 -38.76
N LYS A 61 -2.10 2.56 -38.40
CA LYS A 61 -1.71 3.97 -38.43
C LYS A 61 -0.45 4.16 -37.57
N PRO A 62 0.61 4.80 -38.09
CA PRO A 62 1.84 4.99 -37.33
C PRO A 62 1.53 5.76 -36.04
N ARG A 63 2.18 5.38 -34.93
CA ARG A 63 2.12 6.11 -33.66
C ARG A 63 3.32 7.03 -33.56
N ARG A 64 3.16 8.16 -32.87
CA ARG A 64 4.24 9.14 -32.68
C ARG A 64 5.45 8.51 -31.98
N LEU A 65 5.19 7.63 -31.01
CA LEU A 65 6.23 6.91 -30.28
C LEU A 65 7.07 6.02 -31.21
N ASP A 66 6.43 5.27 -32.10
CA ASP A 66 7.14 4.39 -33.06
C ASP A 66 8.02 5.21 -34.01
N TYR A 67 7.51 6.37 -34.45
CA TYR A 67 8.27 7.31 -35.27
C TYR A 67 9.45 7.91 -34.49
N GLY A 68 9.24 8.30 -33.23
CA GLY A 68 10.30 8.77 -32.34
C GLY A 68 11.42 7.74 -32.19
N ASN A 69 11.07 6.48 -31.89
CA ASN A 69 12.03 5.38 -31.78
C ASN A 69 12.81 5.17 -33.08
N LYS A 70 12.14 5.29 -34.24
CA LYS A 70 12.79 5.21 -35.55
C LYS A 70 13.77 6.36 -35.79
N VAL A 71 13.38 7.60 -35.48
CA VAL A 71 14.25 8.78 -35.59
C VAL A 71 15.45 8.65 -34.65
N THR A 72 15.22 8.30 -33.38
CA THR A 72 16.29 8.06 -32.41
C THR A 72 17.29 7.01 -32.91
N SER A 73 16.79 5.92 -33.49
CA SER A 73 17.64 4.87 -34.10
C SER A 73 18.45 5.39 -35.30
N MET A 74 17.88 6.30 -36.11
CA MET A 74 18.61 6.94 -37.21
C MET A 74 19.71 7.87 -36.70
N PHE A 75 19.45 8.63 -35.64
CA PHE A 75 20.46 9.50 -35.02
C PHE A 75 21.58 8.68 -34.40
N LEU A 76 21.27 7.62 -33.65
CA LEU A 76 22.27 6.73 -33.08
C LEU A 76 23.19 6.12 -34.16
N LYS A 77 22.64 5.69 -35.30
CA LYS A 77 23.42 5.14 -36.42
C LYS A 77 24.37 6.15 -37.08
N ARG A 78 24.11 7.46 -36.92
CA ARG A 78 24.97 8.54 -37.45
C ARG A 78 26.11 8.89 -36.49
N GLU A 79 25.99 8.54 -35.22
CA GLU A 79 27.06 8.75 -34.23
C GLU A 79 28.29 7.91 -34.57
N THR A 80 29.45 8.33 -34.05
CA THR A 80 30.70 7.60 -34.25
C THR A 80 30.66 6.22 -33.63
N LYS A 81 31.42 5.27 -34.17
CA LYS A 81 31.54 3.92 -33.60
C LYS A 81 32.09 3.94 -32.18
N GLU A 82 33.00 4.87 -31.90
CA GLU A 82 33.58 5.10 -30.57
C GLU A 82 32.50 5.53 -29.56
N PHE A 83 31.62 6.46 -29.95
CA PHE A 83 30.51 6.90 -29.12
C PHE A 83 29.50 5.76 -28.88
N GLN A 84 29.18 4.97 -29.90
CA GLN A 84 28.30 3.80 -29.76
C GLN A 84 28.89 2.76 -28.80
N ALA A 85 30.19 2.49 -28.89
CA ALA A 85 30.88 1.58 -27.97
C ALA A 85 30.90 2.10 -26.54
N GLN A 86 31.16 3.39 -26.33
CA GLN A 86 31.08 4.01 -25.01
C GLN A 86 29.66 3.93 -24.43
N LEU A 87 28.65 4.19 -25.25
CA LEU A 87 27.25 4.12 -24.83
C LEU A 87 26.82 2.70 -24.43
N GLU A 88 27.31 1.68 -25.14
CA GLU A 88 27.11 0.27 -24.77
C GLU A 88 27.77 -0.06 -23.43
N LYS A 89 28.96 0.48 -23.17
CA LYS A 89 29.67 0.32 -21.89
C LYS A 89 28.90 0.99 -20.76
N ASP A 90 28.49 2.25 -20.93
CA ASP A 90 27.76 3.01 -19.91
C ASP A 90 26.41 2.35 -19.56
N ARG A 91 25.73 1.80 -20.58
CA ARG A 91 24.50 1.01 -20.40
C ARG A 91 24.76 -0.24 -19.56
N ASP A 92 25.85 -0.95 -19.84
CA ASP A 92 26.18 -2.20 -19.14
C ASP A 92 26.61 -1.93 -17.70
N GLU A 93 27.38 -0.87 -17.48
CA GLU A 93 27.74 -0.39 -16.14
C GLU A 93 26.50 0.01 -15.34
N LYS A 94 25.59 0.79 -15.95
CA LYS A 94 24.34 1.17 -15.28
C LYS A 94 23.48 -0.05 -14.96
N PHE A 95 23.32 -0.99 -15.90
CA PHE A 95 22.57 -2.22 -15.64
C PHE A 95 23.19 -3.03 -14.50
N SER A 96 24.52 -3.12 -14.47
CA SER A 96 25.23 -3.82 -13.38
C SER A 96 25.02 -3.13 -12.02
N GLN A 97 24.99 -1.80 -11.99
CA GLN A 97 24.70 -1.03 -10.77
C GLN A 97 23.26 -1.24 -10.32
N ASP A 98 22.28 -1.09 -11.22
CA ASP A 98 20.86 -1.26 -10.92
C ASP A 98 20.59 -2.70 -10.41
N MET A 99 21.23 -3.71 -11.01
CA MET A 99 21.16 -5.10 -10.53
C MET A 99 21.82 -5.32 -9.16
N LYS A 100 22.94 -4.64 -8.90
CA LYS A 100 23.63 -4.70 -7.60
C LYS A 100 22.74 -4.11 -6.50
N GLU A 101 22.16 -2.93 -6.75
CA GLU A 101 21.21 -2.29 -5.82
C GLU A 101 19.95 -3.15 -5.60
N TYR A 102 19.44 -3.78 -6.66
CA TYR A 102 18.31 -4.69 -6.57
C TYR A 102 18.62 -5.91 -5.69
N ASN A 103 19.78 -6.55 -5.92
CA ASN A 103 20.22 -7.68 -5.11
C ASN A 103 20.48 -7.29 -3.65
N GLU A 104 21.11 -6.13 -3.40
CA GLU A 104 21.31 -5.61 -2.04
C GLU A 104 19.97 -5.36 -1.31
N LYS A 105 18.96 -4.85 -2.02
CA LYS A 105 17.61 -4.69 -1.47
C LYS A 105 16.95 -6.04 -1.17
N LEU A 106 17.07 -7.02 -2.05
CA LEU A 106 16.57 -8.38 -1.82
C LEU A 106 17.24 -9.03 -0.60
N GLU A 107 18.56 -8.97 -0.52
CA GLU A 107 19.32 -9.46 0.63
C GLU A 107 18.98 -8.71 1.92
N GLY A 108 18.64 -7.42 1.82
CA GLY A 108 18.16 -6.61 2.94
C GLY A 108 16.77 -7.03 3.44
N MET A 109 15.90 -7.52 2.57
CA MET A 109 14.56 -8.01 2.95
C MET A 109 14.60 -9.36 3.68
N ASP A 110 15.56 -10.22 3.34
CA ASP A 110 15.70 -11.54 3.97
C ASP A 110 16.37 -11.46 5.36
N LYS A 111 16.98 -10.31 5.66
CA LYS A 111 17.57 -10.04 6.97
C LYS A 111 16.47 -9.57 7.93
N SER A 112 16.30 -10.32 9.02
CA SER A 112 15.52 -9.85 10.16
C SER A 112 16.06 -8.48 10.61
N PRO A 113 15.20 -7.49 10.92
CA PRO A 113 15.65 -6.17 11.35
C PRO A 113 16.64 -6.26 12.51
N GLN A 114 17.80 -5.59 12.37
CA GLN A 114 18.89 -5.66 13.34
C GLN A 114 19.02 -4.37 14.16
N THR A 115 18.71 -3.22 13.54
CA THR A 115 18.79 -1.91 14.19
C THR A 115 17.41 -1.38 14.59
N ALA A 116 17.36 -0.43 15.53
CA ALA A 116 16.11 0.21 15.96
C ALA A 116 15.39 0.89 14.78
N GLU A 117 16.16 1.49 13.87
CA GLU A 117 15.69 2.11 12.64
C GLU A 117 15.08 1.07 11.69
N ASP A 118 15.71 -0.10 11.53
CA ASP A 118 15.17 -1.19 10.71
C ASP A 118 13.84 -1.69 11.28
N TYR A 119 13.74 -1.89 12.60
CA TYR A 119 12.49 -2.30 13.25
C TYR A 119 11.37 -1.28 13.02
N HIS A 120 11.69 0.01 13.17
CA HIS A 120 10.71 1.08 12.94
C HIS A 120 10.26 1.13 11.49
N MET A 121 11.19 1.03 10.54
CA MET A 121 10.89 1.03 9.10
C MET A 121 10.09 -0.21 8.69
N SER A 122 10.45 -1.40 9.19
CA SER A 122 9.69 -2.64 8.96
C SER A 122 8.27 -2.52 9.51
N LEU A 123 8.09 -1.90 10.69
CA LEU A 123 6.77 -1.67 11.26
C LEU A 123 5.95 -0.69 10.40
N ALA A 124 6.54 0.44 9.99
CA ALA A 124 5.87 1.43 9.15
C ALA A 124 5.42 0.82 7.80
N ASN A 125 6.25 -0.04 7.22
CA ASN A 125 5.93 -0.73 5.97
C ASN A 125 4.96 -1.91 6.15
N SER A 126 4.76 -2.39 7.38
CA SER A 126 3.95 -3.59 7.62
C SER A 126 2.48 -3.43 7.25
N ALA A 127 1.97 -2.22 7.36
CA ALA A 127 0.64 -1.82 6.91
C ALA A 127 0.33 -2.25 5.47
N ALA A 128 1.30 -2.06 4.58
CA ALA A 128 1.13 -2.27 3.15
C ALA A 128 0.86 -3.74 2.78
N PHE A 129 1.33 -4.70 3.59
CA PHE A 129 1.14 -6.12 3.31
C PHE A 129 0.13 -6.80 4.25
N LEU A 130 -0.04 -6.33 5.48
CA LEU A 130 -0.96 -6.94 6.44
C LEU A 130 -2.42 -6.68 6.07
N GLN A 131 -2.77 -5.48 5.60
CA GLN A 131 -4.15 -5.16 5.24
C GLN A 131 -4.69 -6.04 4.10
N PRO A 132 -3.98 -6.18 2.95
CA PRO A 132 -4.40 -7.10 1.90
C PRO A 132 -4.54 -8.56 2.38
N LEU A 133 -3.67 -8.99 3.30
CA LEU A 133 -3.73 -10.34 3.87
C LEU A 133 -5.02 -10.56 4.67
N ALA A 134 -5.39 -9.60 5.53
CA ALA A 134 -6.63 -9.69 6.30
C ALA A 134 -7.87 -9.63 5.41
N ASP A 135 -7.88 -8.75 4.40
CA ASP A 135 -8.98 -8.65 3.45
C ASP A 135 -9.16 -9.93 2.63
N LEU A 136 -8.05 -10.54 2.22
CA LEU A 136 -8.08 -11.81 1.51
C LEU A 136 -8.59 -12.95 2.41
N ALA A 137 -8.13 -13.02 3.65
CA ALA A 137 -8.61 -14.00 4.62
C ALA A 137 -10.11 -13.82 4.89
N ALA A 138 -10.56 -12.59 5.12
CA ALA A 138 -11.97 -12.27 5.33
C ALA A 138 -12.82 -12.69 4.14
N LYS A 139 -12.38 -12.36 2.92
CA LYS A 139 -13.07 -12.75 1.69
C LYS A 139 -13.11 -14.26 1.49
N ARG A 140 -12.01 -14.97 1.78
CA ARG A 140 -11.90 -16.42 1.55
C ARG A 140 -12.76 -17.22 2.51
N PHE A 141 -12.80 -16.82 3.78
CA PHE A 141 -13.49 -17.55 4.85
C PHE A 141 -14.87 -16.98 5.17
N GLY A 142 -15.25 -15.83 4.61
CA GLY A 142 -16.49 -15.14 4.97
C GLY A 142 -16.51 -14.69 6.43
N ALA A 143 -15.34 -14.37 6.99
CA ALA A 143 -15.14 -14.06 8.40
C ALA A 143 -14.70 -12.59 8.59
N ALA A 144 -14.96 -12.03 9.77
CA ALA A 144 -14.27 -10.82 10.20
C ALA A 144 -12.87 -11.21 10.70
N VAL A 145 -11.84 -10.51 10.24
CA VAL A 145 -10.44 -10.82 10.53
C VAL A 145 -9.78 -9.62 11.17
N SER A 146 -9.03 -9.83 12.25
CA SER A 146 -8.20 -8.80 12.88
C SER A 146 -6.79 -9.35 13.08
N ILE A 147 -5.78 -8.62 12.61
CA ILE A 147 -4.37 -8.96 12.85
C ILE A 147 -3.84 -7.97 13.90
N LEU A 148 -3.46 -8.50 15.06
CA LEU A 148 -2.97 -7.74 16.19
C LEU A 148 -1.48 -8.05 16.40
N MET A 149 -0.67 -7.00 16.54
CA MET A 149 0.76 -7.13 16.81
C MET A 149 1.15 -6.30 18.02
N VAL A 150 1.99 -6.86 18.88
CA VAL A 150 2.60 -6.17 20.02
C VAL A 150 4.10 -6.16 19.84
N LEU A 151 4.72 -4.98 19.97
CA LEU A 151 6.17 -4.84 19.88
C LEU A 151 6.66 -3.56 20.57
N PRO A 152 7.97 -3.47 20.90
CA PRO A 152 8.59 -2.22 21.33
C PRO A 152 8.54 -1.16 20.22
N ILE A 153 7.97 0.00 20.51
CA ILE A 153 7.84 1.12 19.57
C ILE A 153 9.02 2.07 19.74
N GLY A 154 9.86 2.18 18.71
CA GLY A 154 11.08 2.98 18.77
C GLY A 154 10.84 4.46 19.06
N THR A 155 9.78 5.06 18.50
CA THR A 155 9.41 6.47 18.73
C THR A 155 8.87 6.76 20.13
N ASN A 156 8.56 5.72 20.92
CA ASN A 156 8.11 5.85 22.31
C ASN A 156 9.11 5.19 23.27
N ASP A 157 10.40 5.44 23.05
CA ASP A 157 11.51 4.94 23.87
C ASP A 157 11.51 3.42 24.07
N GLY A 158 11.06 2.66 23.07
CA GLY A 158 10.97 1.21 23.15
C GLY A 158 9.87 0.69 24.08
N LYS A 159 8.89 1.52 24.47
CA LYS A 159 7.70 1.05 25.18
C LYS A 159 6.98 0.01 24.34
N VAL A 160 6.54 -1.05 25.01
CA VAL A 160 5.74 -2.10 24.39
C VAL A 160 4.35 -1.57 24.25
N GLU A 161 3.87 -1.52 23.02
CA GLU A 161 2.50 -1.15 22.71
C GLU A 161 1.94 -2.17 21.73
N MET A 162 0.63 -2.43 21.83
CA MET A 162 -0.06 -3.01 20.69
C MET A 162 0.00 -1.96 19.60
N CYS A 163 0.46 -2.33 18.42
CA CYS A 163 0.60 -1.41 17.30
C CYS A 163 -0.80 -0.95 16.86
N ILE A 164 -1.32 0.07 17.55
CA ILE A 164 -2.50 0.86 17.22
C ILE A 164 -1.98 2.29 17.10
N PRO A 165 -1.60 2.70 15.89
CA PRO A 165 -1.05 4.03 15.65
C PRO A 165 -2.13 5.09 15.88
N LYS A 166 -2.20 5.60 17.11
CA LYS A 166 -3.07 6.71 17.49
C LYS A 166 -2.48 8.08 17.11
N LEU A 167 -1.23 8.13 16.61
CA LEU A 167 -0.48 9.37 16.42
C LEU A 167 -0.01 9.67 14.98
N LEU A 168 -0.20 8.77 14.01
CA LEU A 168 -0.02 9.10 12.59
C LEU A 168 -1.04 8.33 11.73
N PRO A 169 -1.97 9.01 11.03
CA PRO A 169 -2.77 8.38 10.00
C PRO A 169 -1.91 8.05 8.77
N PRO A 170 -1.99 6.84 8.18
CA PRO A 170 -2.60 5.61 8.68
C PRO A 170 -1.52 4.56 9.01
N SER A 171 -1.53 3.99 10.21
CA SER A 171 -0.91 2.68 10.42
C SER A 171 -1.78 1.87 11.37
N PRO A 172 -1.72 0.53 11.34
CA PRO A 172 -2.94 -0.25 11.32
C PRO A 172 -2.95 -1.33 12.40
N SER A 173 -3.92 -1.26 13.30
CA SER A 173 -4.60 -2.52 13.61
C SER A 173 -5.35 -2.90 12.33
N VAL A 174 -4.93 -4.01 11.74
CA VAL A 174 -5.51 -4.44 10.46
C VAL A 174 -6.80 -5.16 10.77
N HIS A 175 -7.90 -4.60 10.29
CA HIS A 175 -9.23 -5.17 10.44
C HIS A 175 -9.87 -5.32 9.07
N SER A 176 -10.52 -6.46 8.87
CA SER A 176 -11.37 -6.70 7.73
C SER A 176 -12.73 -7.21 8.22
N GLY A 177 -13.79 -6.67 7.61
CA GLY A 177 -15.16 -6.86 8.06
C GLY A 177 -15.68 -5.67 8.88
N THR A 178 -16.92 -5.30 8.60
CA THR A 178 -17.64 -4.21 9.27
C THR A 178 -19.03 -4.65 9.68
N THR A 179 -19.63 -3.96 10.64
CA THR A 179 -21.05 -4.16 10.98
C THR A 179 -21.96 -3.83 9.79
N LYS A 180 -23.17 -4.41 9.77
CA LYS A 180 -24.19 -4.14 8.73
C LYS A 180 -25.11 -2.95 9.08
N ALA A 181 -24.69 -2.10 10.00
CA ALA A 181 -25.47 -0.93 10.42
C ALA A 181 -25.44 0.18 9.36
N LEU A 182 -26.27 1.22 9.54
CA LEU A 182 -26.28 2.40 8.65
C LEU A 182 -24.91 3.07 8.57
N ASN A 183 -24.14 3.03 9.68
CA ASN A 183 -22.74 3.41 9.73
C ASN A 183 -21.90 2.15 9.98
N PRO A 184 -21.26 1.55 8.96
CA PRO A 184 -20.43 0.36 9.13
C PRO A 184 -19.22 0.67 10.02
N LEU A 185 -19.09 -0.07 11.12
CA LEU A 185 -17.98 0.06 12.07
C LEU A 185 -17.11 -1.19 12.02
N ALA A 186 -15.80 -1.00 12.09
CA ALA A 186 -14.87 -2.10 12.36
C ALA A 186 -15.00 -2.57 13.82
N TRP A 187 -14.51 -3.77 14.14
CA TRP A 187 -14.64 -4.34 15.49
C TRP A 187 -14.14 -3.41 16.60
N HIS A 188 -12.94 -2.82 16.43
CA HIS A 188 -12.35 -1.91 17.42
C HIS A 188 -13.15 -0.62 17.65
N GLN A 189 -14.00 -0.22 16.70
CA GLN A 189 -14.89 0.95 16.81
C GLN A 189 -16.26 0.56 17.37
N TYR A 190 -16.70 -0.67 17.10
CA TYR A 190 -17.98 -1.19 17.58
C TYR A 190 -17.92 -1.55 19.07
N ASP A 191 -16.82 -2.13 19.53
CA ASP A 191 -16.60 -2.55 20.92
C ASP A 191 -15.26 -1.99 21.43
N GLU A 192 -15.24 -0.68 21.68
CA GLU A 192 -14.04 0.03 22.15
C GLU A 192 -13.54 -0.51 23.51
N LEU A 193 -14.45 -0.91 24.41
CA LEU A 193 -14.09 -1.44 25.72
C LEU A 193 -13.47 -2.83 25.61
N GLY A 194 -14.07 -3.73 24.82
CA GLY A 194 -13.50 -5.06 24.57
C GLY A 194 -12.16 -4.96 23.85
N PHE A 195 -12.03 -4.03 22.90
CA PHE A 195 -10.76 -3.76 22.23
C PHE A 195 -9.68 -3.26 23.20
N GLN A 196 -10.01 -2.33 24.09
CA GLN A 196 -9.08 -1.85 25.13
C GLN A 196 -8.64 -2.99 26.06
N ALA A 197 -9.56 -3.87 26.48
CA ALA A 197 -9.22 -5.01 27.31
C ALA A 197 -8.27 -6.00 26.61
N VAL A 198 -8.47 -6.22 25.30
CA VAL A 198 -7.54 -7.03 24.48
C VAL A 198 -6.19 -6.35 24.35
N GLN A 199 -6.18 -5.03 24.12
CA GLN A 199 -4.95 -4.23 24.06
C GLN A 199 -4.13 -4.36 25.33
N ASP A 200 -4.74 -4.15 26.49
CA ASP A 200 -4.04 -4.21 27.78
C ASP A 200 -3.48 -5.61 28.05
N SER A 201 -4.26 -6.65 27.72
CA SER A 201 -3.83 -8.05 27.80
C SER A 201 -2.62 -8.33 26.90
N PHE A 202 -2.66 -7.88 25.64
CA PHE A 202 -1.57 -8.06 24.68
C PHE A 202 -0.31 -7.28 25.06
N VAL A 203 -0.46 -6.05 25.58
CA VAL A 203 0.68 -5.23 26.05
C VAL A 203 1.35 -5.88 27.25
N ASN A 204 0.57 -6.38 28.21
CA ASN A 204 1.10 -7.12 29.35
C ASN A 204 1.86 -8.37 28.90
N PHE A 205 1.30 -9.15 27.97
CA PHE A 205 2.01 -10.28 27.35
C PHE A 205 3.30 -9.82 26.64
N GLY A 206 3.25 -8.71 25.90
CA GLY A 206 4.41 -8.15 25.23
C GLY A 206 5.53 -7.74 26.19
N HIS A 207 5.22 -7.27 27.40
CA HIS A 207 6.23 -6.98 28.42
C HIS A 207 7.01 -8.23 28.86
N GLU A 208 6.36 -9.39 28.89
CA GLU A 208 7.01 -10.68 29.18
C GLU A 208 7.85 -11.17 28.00
N VAL A 209 7.38 -10.95 26.77
CA VAL A 209 8.11 -11.33 25.54
C VAL A 209 9.33 -10.43 25.29
N PHE A 210 9.24 -9.14 25.63
CA PHE A 210 10.27 -8.14 25.36
C PHE A 210 10.90 -7.60 26.65
N PRO A 211 11.95 -8.27 27.18
CA PRO A 211 12.68 -7.80 28.35
C PRO A 211 13.26 -6.40 28.14
N LYS A 212 13.57 -5.72 29.26
CA LYS A 212 14.02 -4.32 29.27
C LYS A 212 15.20 -4.05 28.32
N SER A 213 16.16 -4.96 28.26
CA SER A 213 17.32 -4.85 27.36
C SER A 213 16.95 -4.81 25.87
N ILE A 214 15.95 -5.60 25.45
CA ILE A 214 15.47 -5.60 24.06
C ILE A 214 14.68 -4.33 23.76
N ARG A 215 13.89 -3.85 24.73
CA ARG A 215 13.14 -2.60 24.60
C ARG A 215 14.06 -1.40 24.41
N GLU A 216 15.09 -1.29 25.24
CA GLU A 216 16.11 -0.24 25.15
C GLU A 216 16.88 -0.30 23.83
N GLY A 217 17.23 -1.51 23.36
CA GLY A 217 17.89 -1.69 22.06
C GLY A 217 17.04 -1.32 20.84
N ARG A 218 15.72 -1.13 21.01
CA ARG A 218 14.78 -0.73 19.95
C ARG A 218 14.29 0.72 20.08
N ALA A 219 14.70 1.44 21.12
CA ALA A 219 14.38 2.85 21.28
C ALA A 219 15.11 3.69 20.22
N LEU A 220 14.40 4.57 19.53
CA LEU A 220 15.02 5.58 18.68
C LEU A 220 15.45 6.73 19.59
N ASN A 221 16.73 7.06 19.61
CA ASN A 221 17.28 8.18 20.37
C ASN A 221 16.81 9.53 19.77
N THR A 222 15.54 9.86 20.01
CA THR A 222 14.90 11.06 19.45
C THR A 222 15.35 12.34 20.21
N THR A 223 15.94 12.17 21.39
CA THR A 223 16.43 13.25 22.26
C THR A 223 17.76 13.88 21.83
N ALA A 224 18.46 13.36 20.82
CA ALA A 224 19.70 13.97 20.33
C ALA A 224 19.50 15.13 19.32
N LYS A 225 18.25 15.48 18.96
CA LYS A 225 17.96 16.56 17.98
C LYS A 225 17.09 17.71 18.50
N ALA A 226 16.67 17.69 19.76
CA ALA A 226 15.83 18.75 20.35
C ALA A 226 16.62 19.78 21.18
N GLN A 227 17.96 19.78 21.10
CA GLN A 227 18.82 20.61 21.95
C GLN A 227 19.72 21.56 21.14
N GLU A 228 19.19 22.19 20.08
CA GLU A 228 19.81 23.36 19.44
C GLU A 228 18.71 24.29 18.87
N ASP A 229 17.80 24.79 19.72
CA ASP A 229 17.20 26.14 19.54
C ASP A 229 16.33 26.50 20.76
N GLU A 230 16.97 26.81 21.89
CA GLU A 230 16.28 27.49 22.98
C GLU A 230 17.24 28.52 23.60
N THR A 231 17.36 29.67 22.92
CA THR A 231 17.85 30.91 23.55
C THR A 231 16.66 31.83 23.80
N ASP A 232 16.25 31.82 25.07
CA ASP A 232 15.64 32.88 25.89
C ASP A 232 15.18 34.19 25.22
N ALA A 233 13.89 34.51 25.42
CA ALA A 233 13.48 35.80 26.00
C ALA A 233 12.05 35.71 26.60
N PRO A 234 11.81 36.20 27.83
CA PRO A 234 10.50 36.21 28.46
C PRO A 234 9.71 37.46 28.07
N LEU A 235 8.50 37.28 27.51
CA LEU A 235 7.54 38.38 27.35
C LEU A 235 6.41 38.24 28.37
N ALA A 236 6.33 39.26 29.24
CA ALA A 236 5.31 39.45 30.25
C ALA A 236 3.91 39.56 29.63
N PHE A 237 2.97 38.77 30.14
CA PHE A 237 1.55 38.85 29.81
C PHE A 237 0.86 39.78 30.83
N VAL A 238 0.50 40.99 30.37
CA VAL A 238 -0.43 41.89 31.07
C VAL A 238 -1.81 41.64 30.44
N GLY A 239 -2.74 41.10 31.23
CA GLY A 239 -4.13 40.92 30.82
C GLY A 239 -4.89 42.25 30.73
N PRO A 240 -6.11 42.19 30.17
CA PRO A 240 -7.20 42.85 30.89
C PRO A 240 -8.41 41.94 31.08
N ASP A 241 -9.03 42.13 32.26
CA ASP A 241 -10.33 41.63 32.66
C ASP A 241 -11.40 41.85 31.60
N ILE A 242 -12.19 40.79 31.31
CA ILE A 242 -13.51 40.97 30.73
C ILE A 242 -14.50 40.04 31.43
N ASP A 243 -15.57 40.70 31.85
CA ASP A 243 -16.58 40.32 32.81
C ASP A 243 -17.60 39.30 32.28
N SER A 244 -18.31 38.73 33.24
CA SER A 244 -19.34 37.71 33.17
C SER A 244 -20.55 38.07 32.28
N SER A 245 -21.03 37.13 31.46
CA SER A 245 -22.48 36.93 31.23
C SER A 245 -22.83 35.61 30.54
N THR A 246 -23.56 34.81 31.30
CA THR A 246 -24.39 33.66 30.96
C THR A 246 -25.34 33.91 29.78
N HIS A 247 -25.30 33.04 28.76
CA HIS A 247 -26.44 32.83 27.86
C HIS A 247 -26.76 31.34 27.68
N ILE A 248 -27.92 30.98 28.23
CA ILE A 248 -28.61 29.70 28.14
C ILE A 248 -29.23 29.61 26.75
N ILE A 249 -28.88 28.56 25.99
CA ILE A 249 -29.54 28.26 24.71
C ILE A 249 -30.74 27.34 25.02
N PRO A 250 -31.98 27.72 24.66
CA PRO A 250 -33.15 26.89 24.89
C PRO A 250 -33.24 25.75 23.88
N ALA A 251 -33.59 24.57 24.38
CA ALA A 251 -33.93 23.38 23.61
C ALA A 251 -35.19 23.62 22.77
N ALA A 252 -35.11 23.29 21.48
CA ALA A 252 -36.27 23.28 20.59
C ALA A 252 -37.10 21.99 20.79
N PRO A 253 -38.44 22.08 20.77
CA PRO A 253 -39.33 20.93 20.91
C PRO A 253 -39.40 20.13 19.60
N PHE A 254 -39.13 18.82 19.69
CA PHE A 254 -39.50 17.85 18.66
C PHE A 254 -41.03 17.71 18.65
N GLN A 255 -41.66 18.03 17.52
CA GLN A 255 -43.08 17.79 17.28
C GLN A 255 -43.26 16.45 16.57
N ASP A 256 -44.22 15.69 17.06
CA ASP A 256 -44.80 14.49 16.48
C ASP A 256 -45.30 14.73 15.05
N LEU A 257 -44.99 13.80 14.16
CA LEU A 257 -45.65 13.62 12.87
C LEU A 257 -45.85 12.12 12.63
N GLU A 258 -46.94 11.63 13.21
CA GLU A 258 -47.62 10.42 12.77
C GLU A 258 -48.47 10.73 11.52
N ASP A 259 -48.73 9.68 10.75
CA ASP A 259 -49.71 9.52 9.67
C ASP A 259 -49.52 10.24 8.31
N ALA A 260 -49.00 9.47 7.36
CA ALA A 260 -49.68 9.28 6.08
C ALA A 260 -49.30 7.92 5.46
N ALA A 261 -50.16 6.94 5.69
CA ALA A 261 -50.24 5.70 4.93
C ALA A 261 -50.44 6.01 3.44
N SER A 262 -49.66 5.38 2.57
CA SER A 262 -50.06 5.20 1.18
C SER A 262 -49.69 3.80 0.72
N ALA A 263 -50.73 3.07 0.33
CA ALA A 263 -50.75 1.68 -0.05
C ALA A 263 -49.84 1.41 -1.25
N PHE A 264 -49.00 0.38 -1.15
CA PHE A 264 -48.49 -0.32 -2.31
C PHE A 264 -48.88 -1.79 -2.24
N ILE A 265 -49.80 -2.13 -3.13
CA ILE A 265 -50.36 -3.46 -3.35
C ILE A 265 -49.24 -4.35 -3.91
N ALA A 266 -49.00 -5.48 -3.26
CA ALA A 266 -48.15 -6.55 -3.77
C ALA A 266 -48.88 -7.34 -4.88
N PRO A 267 -48.23 -7.68 -5.99
CA PRO A 267 -48.62 -8.81 -6.81
C PRO A 267 -47.93 -10.09 -6.30
N ASP A 268 -48.76 -10.94 -5.73
CA ASP A 268 -48.55 -12.34 -5.45
C ASP A 268 -48.23 -13.10 -6.76
N THR A 269 -47.04 -13.66 -6.89
CA THR A 269 -46.75 -14.72 -7.87
C THR A 269 -45.74 -15.72 -7.31
N ASN A 270 -46.31 -16.71 -6.64
CA ASN A 270 -45.77 -18.05 -6.47
C ASN A 270 -45.44 -18.66 -7.85
N PRO A 271 -44.25 -19.26 -8.03
CA PRO A 271 -44.27 -20.59 -8.59
C PRO A 271 -43.43 -21.58 -7.78
N ALA A 272 -44.08 -22.69 -7.50
CA ALA A 272 -43.53 -23.96 -7.06
C ALA A 272 -42.18 -24.27 -7.73
N ASN A 273 -41.18 -24.58 -6.91
CA ASN A 273 -40.02 -25.33 -7.38
C ASN A 273 -39.84 -26.59 -6.55
N SER A 274 -40.07 -27.68 -7.27
CA SER A 274 -40.05 -29.08 -6.90
C SER A 274 -38.67 -29.48 -6.38
N ILE A 275 -38.64 -30.02 -5.17
CA ILE A 275 -37.48 -30.73 -4.62
C ILE A 275 -37.52 -32.15 -5.20
N PRO A 276 -36.53 -32.61 -5.98
CA PRO A 276 -36.41 -34.03 -6.30
C PRO A 276 -35.88 -34.80 -5.07
N PRO A 277 -36.35 -36.03 -4.83
CA PRO A 277 -35.94 -36.84 -3.69
C PRO A 277 -34.49 -37.29 -3.81
N THR A 278 -33.73 -37.04 -2.76
CA THR A 278 -32.39 -37.58 -2.47
C THR A 278 -32.42 -39.11 -2.53
N ALA A 279 -31.68 -39.70 -3.46
CA ALA A 279 -31.42 -41.13 -3.48
C ALA A 279 -30.47 -41.53 -2.33
N PRO A 280 -30.68 -42.69 -1.68
CA PRO A 280 -29.80 -43.18 -0.63
C PRO A 280 -28.44 -43.59 -1.21
N PHE A 281 -27.38 -43.12 -0.57
CA PHE A 281 -26.00 -43.54 -0.78
C PHE A 281 -25.88 -45.01 -0.36
N THR A 282 -25.64 -45.90 -1.31
CA THR A 282 -25.23 -47.29 -1.06
C THR A 282 -23.81 -47.31 -0.52
N GLU A 283 -23.63 -47.95 0.63
CA GLU A 283 -22.37 -48.52 1.11
C GLU A 283 -21.67 -49.26 -0.04
N LEU A 284 -20.39 -48.96 -0.25
CA LEU A 284 -19.50 -49.78 -1.06
C LEU A 284 -18.52 -50.44 -0.10
N ASP A 285 -18.53 -51.76 -0.15
CA ASP A 285 -17.80 -52.71 0.68
C ASP A 285 -16.30 -52.40 0.80
N ALA A 286 -15.83 -52.45 2.04
CA ALA A 286 -14.49 -52.88 2.37
C ALA A 286 -14.49 -54.41 2.42
N ASP A 287 -13.63 -55.05 1.62
CA ASP A 287 -12.82 -56.23 2.01
C ASP A 287 -12.36 -57.03 0.78
N LEU A 288 -11.07 -56.90 0.43
CA LEU A 288 -10.35 -57.91 -0.35
C LEU A 288 -8.85 -57.79 -0.10
N HIS A 289 -8.42 -58.35 1.03
CA HIS A 289 -7.06 -58.85 1.25
C HIS A 289 -7.12 -60.12 2.11
N THR A 290 -7.35 -61.28 1.49
CA THR A 290 -6.52 -62.49 1.63
C THR A 290 -6.93 -63.51 0.57
#